data_AF-E3NS83-F1
#
_entry.id   AF-E3NS83-F1
#
_cell.length_a   1.000
_cell.length_b   1.000
_cell.length_c   1.000
_cell.angle_alpha   90.00
_cell.angle_beta   90.00
_cell.angle_gamma   90.00
#
_symmetry.space_group_name_H-M   'P 1'
#
loop_
_entity.id
_entity.type
_entity.pdbx_description
1 polymer ?
#
loop_
_entity_poly.entity_id
_entity_poly.type
_entity_poly.pdbx_seq_one_letter_code
_entity_poly.pdbx_strand_id
1 'polypeptide(L)'
;MMFHAQLLLVLSILLSANSSLVPITSVNHDEVMQNSRLTFVSFTASWCPFSQMLLTSFTDAAITYKEKHPERKTIWGNVDCMNENELSNKYSINKYPTMKVFFYGHLVTEYRGSRQVQALIDYVEQMENTTSLVKLNEVESLTQWQRYAVPQKGTLILWFPRGSPPFELILKAIVLIHDRLTVVVPEVSNLLEHEEHKLWFSLDGEHVQHFNGSVTNFKEIMEWVKQRSEGMVRELTFENMEEMVEDGKPMLILLRKKDDKETEKKFVEAIRRELEGDLLSKVNPLMADGGILTAVLRHFRKDVNDLPFLLIDQLVHSYPSPWRGDEIFAKGNIKQFVVDLFNETHHRKLHKKVDELLKKILAETERIEKQAELEDQKTEAPKTLTKQESLFKQLKPGKNRYSFAKEEL
;
A
#
# COMPACT_ATOMS: atom_id res chain seq x y z
N MET A 1 -41.01 -28.98 -7.11
CA MET A 1 -40.38 -27.65 -6.85
C MET A 1 -38.85 -27.68 -6.91
N MET A 2 -38.13 -28.65 -6.31
CA MET A 2 -36.65 -28.67 -6.33
C MET A 2 -36.00 -28.77 -7.73
N PHE A 3 -36.60 -29.54 -8.64
CA PHE A 3 -36.09 -29.67 -10.03
C PHE A 3 -36.17 -28.36 -10.84
N HIS A 4 -37.19 -27.53 -10.58
CA HIS A 4 -37.35 -26.25 -11.27
C HIS A 4 -36.35 -25.20 -10.74
N ALA A 5 -36.03 -25.24 -9.44
CA ALA A 5 -35.02 -24.37 -8.85
C ALA A 5 -33.60 -24.71 -9.33
N GLN A 6 -33.26 -26.00 -9.45
CA GLN A 6 -31.97 -26.43 -10.01
C GLN A 6 -31.85 -26.10 -11.51
N LEU A 7 -32.93 -26.25 -12.28
CA LEU A 7 -32.95 -25.90 -13.70
C LEU A 7 -32.83 -24.38 -13.92
N LEU A 8 -33.49 -23.56 -13.09
CA LEU A 8 -33.35 -22.10 -13.11
C LEU A 8 -31.94 -21.64 -12.71
N LEU A 9 -31.32 -22.28 -11.73
CA LEU A 9 -29.93 -22.01 -11.35
C LEU A 9 -28.99 -22.31 -12.53
N VAL A 10 -29.10 -23.50 -13.14
CA VAL A 10 -28.29 -23.91 -14.30
C VAL A 10 -28.55 -23.01 -15.53
N LEU A 11 -29.79 -22.57 -15.76
CA LEU A 11 -30.13 -21.68 -16.87
C LEU A 11 -29.61 -20.24 -16.64
N SER A 12 -29.60 -19.77 -15.38
CA SER A 12 -28.99 -18.49 -15.01
C SER A 12 -27.47 -18.50 -15.15
N ILE A 13 -26.83 -19.65 -14.88
CA ILE A 13 -25.39 -19.90 -15.08
C ILE A 13 -25.05 -19.94 -16.58
N LEU A 14 -25.91 -20.55 -17.41
CA LEU A 14 -25.72 -20.60 -18.87
C LEU A 14 -25.95 -19.24 -19.55
N LEU A 15 -26.88 -18.40 -19.07
CA LEU A 15 -27.07 -17.04 -19.61
C LEU A 15 -25.94 -16.08 -19.22
N SER A 16 -25.33 -16.25 -18.04
CA SER A 16 -24.18 -15.45 -17.61
C SER A 16 -22.85 -15.86 -18.26
N ALA A 17 -22.81 -16.99 -18.97
CA ALA A 17 -21.64 -17.39 -19.77
C ALA A 17 -21.42 -16.56 -21.05
N ASN A 18 -22.43 -15.79 -21.49
CA ASN A 18 -22.37 -14.99 -22.72
C ASN A 18 -22.09 -13.50 -22.51
N SER A 19 -22.02 -12.99 -21.28
CA SER A 19 -21.53 -11.64 -21.02
C SER A 19 -20.05 -11.68 -20.67
N SER A 20 -19.23 -10.87 -21.34
CA SER A 20 -17.80 -10.74 -21.00
C SER A 20 -17.59 -10.09 -19.62
N LEU A 21 -18.63 -9.44 -19.09
CA LEU A 21 -18.69 -8.91 -17.72
C LEU A 21 -19.68 -9.75 -16.89
N VAL A 22 -19.21 -10.36 -15.82
CA VAL A 22 -20.01 -11.23 -14.94
C VAL A 22 -20.67 -10.40 -13.83
N PRO A 23 -22.01 -10.40 -13.68
CA PRO A 23 -22.66 -9.81 -12.52
C PRO A 23 -22.39 -10.69 -11.29
N ILE A 24 -21.71 -10.14 -10.30
CA ILE A 24 -21.36 -10.81 -9.05
C ILE A 24 -22.38 -10.36 -7.98
N THR A 25 -23.12 -11.33 -7.48
CA THR A 25 -24.14 -11.16 -6.44
C THR A 25 -23.77 -12.02 -5.24
N SER A 26 -24.41 -11.77 -4.09
CA SER A 26 -24.19 -12.56 -2.88
C SER A 26 -24.46 -14.07 -3.08
N VAL A 27 -25.25 -14.43 -4.11
CA VAL A 27 -25.58 -15.82 -4.46
C VAL A 27 -24.43 -16.54 -5.17
N ASN A 28 -23.76 -15.90 -6.13
CA ASN A 28 -22.72 -16.53 -6.95
C ASN A 28 -21.28 -16.14 -6.52
N HIS A 29 -21.15 -15.21 -5.58
CA HIS A 29 -19.89 -14.62 -5.18
C HIS A 29 -18.80 -15.65 -4.88
N ASP A 30 -19.08 -16.60 -3.98
CA ASP A 30 -18.06 -17.55 -3.52
C ASP A 30 -17.63 -18.49 -4.64
N GLU A 31 -18.56 -18.89 -5.52
CA GLU A 31 -18.27 -19.71 -6.69
C GLU A 31 -17.36 -18.97 -7.68
N VAL A 32 -17.70 -17.71 -8.02
CA VAL A 32 -16.90 -16.87 -8.94
C VAL A 32 -15.50 -16.66 -8.41
N MET A 33 -15.38 -16.37 -7.11
CA MET A 33 -14.11 -16.07 -6.46
C MET A 33 -13.20 -17.30 -6.35
N GLN A 34 -13.76 -18.48 -6.06
CA GLN A 34 -12.97 -19.70 -5.88
C GLN A 34 -12.57 -20.37 -7.19
N ASN A 35 -13.41 -20.26 -8.23
CA ASN A 35 -13.19 -20.94 -9.51
C ASN A 35 -12.31 -20.15 -10.50
N SER A 36 -11.93 -18.93 -10.13
CA SER A 36 -11.07 -18.08 -10.95
C SER A 36 -9.67 -17.97 -10.36
N ARG A 37 -8.68 -17.95 -11.26
CA ARG A 37 -7.32 -17.63 -10.87
C ARG A 37 -7.22 -16.14 -10.53
N LEU A 38 -7.71 -15.29 -11.42
CA LEU A 38 -7.78 -13.84 -11.30
C LEU A 38 -9.23 -13.41 -11.51
N THR A 39 -9.78 -12.64 -10.58
CA THR A 39 -11.01 -11.88 -10.81
C THR A 39 -10.73 -10.38 -10.68
N PHE A 40 -11.08 -9.60 -11.69
CA PHE A 40 -11.05 -8.14 -11.64
C PHE A 40 -12.48 -7.62 -11.50
N VAL A 41 -12.81 -7.06 -10.33
CA VAL A 41 -14.17 -6.65 -9.97
C VAL A 41 -14.30 -5.14 -9.93
N SER A 42 -15.30 -4.62 -10.62
CA SER A 42 -15.78 -3.24 -10.48
C SER A 42 -16.95 -3.18 -9.47
N PHE A 43 -16.80 -2.37 -8.43
CA PHE A 43 -17.84 -2.04 -7.45
C PHE A 43 -18.44 -0.70 -7.82
N THR A 44 -19.70 -0.70 -8.25
CA THR A 44 -20.36 0.45 -8.88
C THR A 44 -21.67 0.80 -8.19
N ALA A 45 -22.13 2.03 -8.37
CA ALA A 45 -23.46 2.46 -7.97
C ALA A 45 -24.20 3.08 -9.16
N SER A 46 -25.48 2.74 -9.33
CA SER A 46 -26.28 3.16 -10.50
C SER A 46 -26.44 4.68 -10.63
N TRP A 47 -26.53 5.40 -9.50
CA TRP A 47 -26.63 6.87 -9.47
C TRP A 47 -25.30 7.59 -9.73
N CYS A 48 -24.16 6.89 -9.65
CA CYS A 48 -22.85 7.52 -9.72
C CYS A 48 -22.41 7.71 -11.19
N PRO A 49 -22.24 8.95 -11.68
CA PRO A 49 -21.85 9.20 -13.07
C PRO A 49 -20.48 8.60 -13.41
N PHE A 50 -19.53 8.61 -12.46
CA PHE A 50 -18.23 7.97 -12.65
C PHE A 50 -18.34 6.44 -12.78
N SER A 51 -19.32 5.82 -12.12
CA SER A 51 -19.58 4.38 -12.23
C SER A 51 -20.16 4.04 -13.60
N GLN A 52 -21.10 4.85 -14.10
CA GLN A 52 -21.67 4.68 -15.44
C GLN A 52 -20.59 4.77 -16.52
N MET A 53 -19.70 5.78 -16.42
CA MET A 53 -18.57 5.90 -17.35
C MET A 53 -17.61 4.71 -17.28
N LEU A 54 -17.28 4.24 -16.06
CA LEU A 54 -16.41 3.08 -15.89
C LEU A 54 -17.06 1.82 -16.45
N LEU A 55 -18.35 1.58 -16.22
CA LEU A 55 -19.03 0.38 -16.70
C LEU A 55 -18.87 0.20 -18.22
N THR A 56 -18.97 1.28 -18.99
CA THR A 56 -18.71 1.26 -20.44
C THR A 56 -17.29 0.80 -20.75
N SER A 57 -16.27 1.51 -20.25
CA SER A 57 -14.88 1.18 -20.58
C SER A 57 -14.41 -0.15 -20.00
N PHE A 58 -14.95 -0.56 -18.85
CA PHE A 58 -14.65 -1.83 -18.20
C PHE A 58 -15.26 -3.01 -18.95
N THR A 59 -16.47 -2.86 -19.49
CA THR A 59 -17.11 -3.86 -20.36
C THR A 59 -16.33 -4.03 -21.65
N ASP A 60 -15.97 -2.92 -22.31
CA ASP A 60 -15.17 -2.94 -23.55
C ASP A 60 -13.80 -3.59 -23.32
N ALA A 61 -13.15 -3.30 -22.18
CA ALA A 61 -11.90 -3.92 -21.78
C ALA A 61 -12.05 -5.44 -21.57
N ALA A 62 -13.11 -5.87 -20.88
CA ALA A 62 -13.38 -7.29 -20.66
C ALA A 62 -13.62 -8.06 -21.97
N ILE A 63 -14.38 -7.48 -22.92
CA ILE A 63 -14.61 -8.05 -24.25
C ILE A 63 -13.28 -8.18 -25.00
N THR A 64 -12.56 -7.08 -25.14
CA THR A 64 -11.30 -7.02 -25.89
C THR A 64 -10.26 -7.98 -25.28
N TYR A 65 -10.18 -8.05 -23.96
CA TYR A 65 -9.27 -8.95 -23.25
C TYR A 65 -9.59 -10.42 -23.53
N LYS A 66 -10.88 -10.80 -23.47
CA LYS A 66 -11.33 -12.18 -23.74
C LYS A 66 -11.07 -12.60 -25.18
N GLU A 67 -11.21 -11.69 -26.14
CA GLU A 67 -10.86 -11.92 -27.55
C GLU A 67 -9.36 -12.10 -27.75
N LYS A 68 -8.54 -11.29 -27.06
CA LYS A 68 -7.07 -11.35 -27.15
C LYS A 68 -6.47 -12.57 -26.46
N HIS A 69 -7.08 -13.04 -25.37
CA HIS A 69 -6.58 -14.13 -24.52
C HIS A 69 -7.66 -15.20 -24.23
N PRO A 70 -8.20 -15.89 -25.25
CA PRO A 70 -9.31 -16.83 -25.11
C PRO A 70 -8.97 -18.03 -24.22
N GLU A 71 -7.69 -18.35 -24.05
CA GLU A 71 -7.18 -19.43 -23.20
C GLU A 71 -7.13 -19.06 -21.70
N ARG A 72 -7.19 -17.76 -21.37
CA ARG A 72 -7.10 -17.29 -19.98
C ARG A 72 -8.46 -17.34 -19.31
N LYS A 73 -8.49 -17.90 -18.10
CA LYS A 73 -9.68 -17.99 -17.24
C LYS A 73 -9.83 -16.78 -16.31
N THR A 74 -9.46 -15.60 -16.80
CA THR A 74 -9.60 -14.35 -16.05
C THR A 74 -11.08 -13.95 -16.03
N ILE A 75 -11.63 -13.67 -14.85
CA ILE A 75 -13.00 -13.18 -14.73
C ILE A 75 -12.97 -11.65 -14.59
N TRP A 76 -13.78 -10.98 -15.41
CA TRP A 76 -14.12 -9.58 -15.22
C TRP A 76 -15.51 -9.51 -14.63
N GLY A 77 -15.66 -8.87 -13.47
CA GLY A 77 -16.88 -8.86 -12.68
C GLY A 77 -17.39 -7.46 -12.38
N ASN A 78 -18.70 -7.36 -12.14
CA ASN A 78 -19.33 -6.17 -11.59
C ASN A 78 -20.19 -6.52 -10.38
N VAL A 79 -20.07 -5.70 -9.33
CA VAL A 79 -20.96 -5.70 -8.17
C VAL A 79 -21.72 -4.38 -8.17
N ASP A 80 -23.04 -4.44 -8.36
CA ASP A 80 -23.92 -3.31 -8.14
C ASP A 80 -24.16 -3.13 -6.64
N CYS A 81 -23.44 -2.17 -6.06
CA CYS A 81 -23.46 -1.89 -4.64
C CYS A 81 -24.82 -1.37 -4.15
N MET A 82 -25.72 -0.96 -5.05
CA MET A 82 -27.09 -0.58 -4.67
C MET A 82 -27.96 -1.79 -4.35
N ASN A 83 -27.65 -2.93 -4.97
CA ASN A 83 -28.38 -4.18 -4.79
C ASN A 83 -27.63 -5.16 -3.88
N GLU A 84 -26.30 -5.04 -3.77
CA GLU A 84 -25.42 -5.99 -3.08
C GLU A 84 -24.69 -5.38 -1.87
N ASN A 85 -25.45 -4.78 -0.95
CA ASN A 85 -24.91 -4.10 0.25
C ASN A 85 -23.99 -5.00 1.10
N GLU A 86 -24.28 -6.29 1.19
CA GLU A 86 -23.46 -7.25 1.94
C GLU A 86 -22.05 -7.37 1.34
N LEU A 87 -21.95 -7.43 0.01
CA LEU A 87 -20.65 -7.46 -0.68
C LEU A 87 -19.92 -6.13 -0.57
N SER A 88 -20.63 -5.00 -0.66
CA SER A 88 -20.05 -3.67 -0.45
C SER A 88 -19.44 -3.54 0.94
N ASN A 89 -20.14 -4.02 1.98
CA ASN A 89 -19.65 -4.04 3.35
C ASN A 89 -18.48 -5.02 3.53
N LYS A 90 -18.60 -6.25 3.02
CA LYS A 90 -17.55 -7.28 3.06
C LYS A 90 -16.22 -6.76 2.50
N TYR A 91 -16.29 -5.98 1.43
CA TYR A 91 -15.10 -5.40 0.80
C TYR A 91 -14.82 -3.94 1.18
N SER A 92 -15.49 -3.41 2.20
CA SER A 92 -15.28 -2.06 2.72
C SER A 92 -15.33 -0.99 1.63
N ILE A 93 -16.29 -1.10 0.72
CA ILE A 93 -16.48 -0.14 -0.37
C ILE A 93 -17.10 1.14 0.18
N ASN A 94 -16.32 2.22 0.15
CA ASN A 94 -16.72 3.53 0.69
C ASN A 94 -16.77 4.64 -0.38
N LYS A 95 -16.41 4.31 -1.63
CA LYS A 95 -16.38 5.21 -2.78
C LYS A 95 -16.70 4.47 -4.07
N TYR A 96 -17.23 5.18 -5.05
CA TYR A 96 -17.68 4.64 -6.33
C TYR A 96 -17.08 5.41 -7.51
N PRO A 97 -16.67 4.71 -8.59
CA PRO A 97 -16.46 3.27 -8.62
C PRO A 97 -15.17 2.88 -7.86
N THR A 98 -15.13 1.65 -7.35
CA THR A 98 -13.92 1.04 -6.79
C THR A 98 -13.59 -0.22 -7.58
N MET A 99 -12.33 -0.43 -7.98
CA MET A 99 -11.92 -1.61 -8.75
C MET A 99 -10.95 -2.45 -7.93
N LYS A 100 -11.23 -3.74 -7.73
CA LYS A 100 -10.38 -4.62 -6.91
C LYS A 100 -10.00 -5.88 -7.68
N VAL A 101 -8.77 -6.33 -7.49
CA VAL A 101 -8.27 -7.59 -8.03
C VAL A 101 -8.26 -8.65 -6.95
N PHE A 102 -8.67 -9.86 -7.31
CA PHE A 102 -8.67 -11.02 -6.45
C PHE A 102 -7.86 -12.15 -7.09
N PHE A 103 -7.10 -12.87 -6.26
CA PHE A 103 -6.44 -14.12 -6.64
C PHE A 103 -6.95 -15.24 -5.76
N TYR A 104 -7.49 -16.29 -6.39
CA TYR A 104 -8.10 -17.44 -5.68
C TYR A 104 -9.08 -16.98 -4.59
N GLY A 105 -9.89 -15.96 -4.89
CA GLY A 105 -10.86 -15.35 -3.98
C GLY A 105 -10.30 -14.47 -2.87
N HIS A 106 -8.98 -14.32 -2.76
CA HIS A 106 -8.35 -13.40 -1.82
C HIS A 106 -8.20 -12.02 -2.45
N LEU A 107 -8.62 -10.97 -1.73
CA LEU A 107 -8.41 -9.60 -2.16
C LEU A 107 -6.92 -9.31 -2.23
N VAL A 108 -6.48 -8.92 -3.43
CA VAL A 108 -5.11 -8.55 -3.73
C VAL A 108 -4.97 -7.05 -3.50
N THR A 109 -5.42 -6.24 -4.45
CA THR A 109 -5.23 -4.79 -4.39
C THR A 109 -6.39 -4.04 -5.02
N GLU A 110 -6.45 -2.75 -4.75
CA GLU A 110 -7.34 -1.81 -5.44
C GLU A 110 -6.61 -1.19 -6.64
N TYR A 111 -7.23 -1.24 -7.81
CA TYR A 111 -6.74 -0.54 -8.99
C TYR A 111 -7.20 0.92 -8.99
N ARG A 112 -6.23 1.85 -8.99
CA ARG A 112 -6.45 3.30 -8.95
C ARG A 112 -5.97 4.04 -10.21
N GLY A 113 -5.52 3.27 -11.20
CA GLY A 113 -4.98 3.79 -12.45
C GLY A 113 -6.05 4.36 -13.39
N SER A 114 -5.65 4.54 -14.65
CA SER A 114 -6.52 5.08 -15.70
C SER A 114 -7.71 4.15 -15.97
N ARG A 115 -8.90 4.73 -16.15
CA ARG A 115 -10.13 3.98 -16.45
C ARG A 115 -10.34 3.76 -17.95
N GLN A 116 -9.33 4.04 -18.77
CA GLN A 116 -9.36 3.79 -20.22
C GLN A 116 -9.20 2.30 -20.51
N VAL A 117 -9.85 1.84 -21.58
CA VAL A 117 -9.89 0.43 -21.99
C VAL A 117 -8.49 -0.22 -22.00
N GLN A 118 -7.53 0.41 -22.69
CA GLN A 118 -6.18 -0.14 -22.82
C GLN A 118 -5.46 -0.24 -21.46
N ALA A 119 -5.58 0.77 -20.61
CA ALA A 119 -4.93 0.76 -19.30
C ALA A 119 -5.49 -0.32 -18.36
N LEU A 120 -6.79 -0.64 -18.47
CA LEU A 120 -7.41 -1.74 -17.74
C LEU A 120 -6.88 -3.10 -18.22
N ILE A 121 -6.78 -3.27 -19.55
CA ILE A 121 -6.23 -4.49 -20.17
C ILE A 121 -4.77 -4.69 -19.76
N ASP A 122 -3.93 -3.67 -19.94
CA ASP A 122 -2.50 -3.72 -19.62
C ASP A 122 -2.28 -4.09 -18.15
N TYR A 123 -3.09 -3.54 -17.26
CA TYR A 123 -3.03 -3.86 -15.84
C TYR A 123 -3.37 -5.32 -15.55
N VAL A 124 -4.44 -5.86 -16.16
CA VAL A 124 -4.80 -7.28 -15.97
C VAL A 124 -3.74 -8.21 -16.57
N GLU A 125 -3.18 -7.86 -17.74
CA GLU A 125 -2.07 -8.61 -18.34
C GLU A 125 -0.84 -8.63 -17.44
N GLN A 126 -0.50 -7.50 -16.83
CA GLN A 126 0.57 -7.38 -15.86
C GLN A 126 0.31 -8.26 -14.61
N MET A 127 -0.92 -8.25 -14.08
CA MET A 127 -1.30 -9.07 -12.93
C MET A 127 -1.26 -10.57 -13.24
N GLU A 128 -1.71 -10.98 -14.43
CA GLU A 128 -1.64 -12.38 -14.87
C GLU A 128 -0.19 -12.89 -14.96
N ASN A 129 0.76 -12.03 -15.34
CA ASN A 129 2.18 -12.34 -15.38
C ASN A 129 2.84 -12.11 -14.01
N THR A 130 2.33 -12.78 -12.98
CA THR A 130 2.73 -12.56 -11.58
C THR A 130 4.23 -12.77 -11.36
N THR A 131 4.88 -13.66 -12.12
CA THR A 131 6.33 -13.89 -12.07
C THR A 131 7.14 -12.67 -12.53
N SER A 132 6.60 -11.83 -13.42
CA SER A 132 7.24 -10.57 -13.82
C SER A 132 7.08 -9.45 -12.78
N LEU A 133 6.09 -9.55 -11.90
CA LEU A 133 5.89 -8.59 -10.80
C LEU A 133 6.90 -8.81 -9.67
N VAL A 134 7.31 -10.05 -9.45
CA VAL A 134 8.26 -10.38 -8.39
C VAL A 134 9.67 -10.42 -8.97
N LYS A 135 10.52 -9.47 -8.57
CA LYS A 135 11.95 -9.54 -8.89
C LYS A 135 12.59 -10.74 -8.18
N LEU A 136 13.02 -11.72 -8.97
CA LEU A 136 13.71 -12.91 -8.50
C LEU A 136 15.23 -12.70 -8.52
N ASN A 137 15.90 -12.99 -7.41
CA ASN A 137 17.36 -12.94 -7.31
C ASN A 137 17.88 -14.38 -7.28
N GLU A 138 18.75 -14.72 -8.22
CA GLU A 138 19.17 -16.11 -8.45
C GLU A 138 20.45 -16.42 -7.68
N VAL A 139 20.52 -17.63 -7.11
CA VAL A 139 21.72 -18.16 -6.45
C VAL A 139 21.99 -19.60 -6.86
N GLU A 140 23.27 -19.98 -6.91
CA GLU A 140 23.70 -21.34 -7.20
C GLU A 140 23.51 -22.26 -5.99
N SER A 141 23.54 -21.70 -4.77
CA SER A 141 23.49 -22.45 -3.51
C SER A 141 22.74 -21.69 -2.42
N LEU A 142 22.09 -22.45 -1.53
CA LEU A 142 21.41 -21.97 -0.33
C LEU A 142 22.31 -21.20 0.65
N THR A 143 23.64 -21.22 0.51
CA THR A 143 24.50 -20.40 1.37
C THR A 143 24.66 -18.96 0.88
N GLN A 144 24.26 -18.68 -0.38
CA GLN A 144 24.53 -17.39 -1.02
C GLN A 144 23.40 -16.36 -0.83
N TRP A 145 22.23 -16.73 -0.29
CA TRP A 145 21.06 -15.83 -0.24
C TRP A 145 21.33 -14.55 0.56
N GLN A 146 22.21 -14.59 1.56
CA GLN A 146 22.54 -13.45 2.43
C GLN A 146 23.09 -12.25 1.65
N ARG A 147 23.69 -12.47 0.47
CA ARG A 147 24.19 -11.39 -0.39
C ARG A 147 23.09 -10.47 -0.91
N TYR A 148 21.84 -10.94 -0.89
CA TYR A 148 20.66 -10.17 -1.30
C TYR A 148 19.84 -9.66 -0.11
N ALA A 149 20.29 -9.91 1.12
CA ALA A 149 19.63 -9.33 2.30
C ALA A 149 19.74 -7.80 2.24
N VAL A 150 18.59 -7.14 2.32
CA VAL A 150 18.48 -5.68 2.26
C VAL A 150 17.81 -5.24 3.55
N PRO A 151 18.40 -4.33 4.35
CA PRO A 151 17.85 -3.97 5.65
C PRO A 151 16.39 -3.52 5.56
N GLN A 152 15.97 -2.85 4.49
CA GLN A 152 14.60 -2.34 4.31
C GLN A 152 13.57 -3.43 3.99
N LYS A 153 14.00 -4.60 3.52
CA LYS A 153 13.12 -5.65 2.98
C LYS A 153 13.31 -6.98 3.71
N GLY A 154 12.26 -7.78 3.78
CA GLY A 154 12.40 -9.18 4.18
C GLY A 154 13.04 -9.97 3.06
N THR A 155 13.95 -10.88 3.36
CA THR A 155 14.45 -11.85 2.39
C THR A 155 13.63 -13.13 2.46
N LEU A 156 12.90 -13.43 1.39
CA LEU A 156 12.18 -14.69 1.22
C LEU A 156 13.05 -15.63 0.38
N ILE A 157 13.44 -16.75 0.97
CA ILE A 157 14.17 -17.80 0.27
C ILE A 157 13.14 -18.83 -0.20
N LEU A 158 12.94 -18.89 -1.52
CA LEU A 158 12.01 -19.77 -2.21
C LEU A 158 12.80 -20.84 -2.97
N TRP A 159 13.08 -21.95 -2.29
CA TRP A 159 13.88 -23.06 -2.83
C TRP A 159 12.97 -24.17 -3.37
N PHE A 160 12.37 -23.92 -4.53
CA PHE A 160 11.47 -24.85 -5.23
C PHE A 160 11.77 -24.87 -6.72
N PRO A 161 11.51 -25.98 -7.43
CA PRO A 161 11.63 -26.02 -8.89
C PRO A 161 10.76 -24.93 -9.52
N ARG A 162 11.34 -24.16 -10.45
CA ARG A 162 10.60 -23.10 -11.15
C ARG A 162 9.43 -23.69 -11.93
N GLY A 163 8.28 -23.02 -11.88
CA GLY A 163 7.05 -23.49 -12.52
C GLY A 163 6.35 -24.64 -11.80
N SER A 164 6.90 -25.17 -10.69
CA SER A 164 6.19 -26.15 -9.87
C SER A 164 4.93 -25.52 -9.23
N PRO A 165 3.85 -26.30 -8.97
CA PRO A 165 2.64 -25.75 -8.37
C PRO A 165 2.88 -24.97 -7.05
N PRO A 166 3.72 -25.44 -6.11
CA PRO A 166 4.05 -24.66 -4.90
C PRO A 166 4.79 -23.36 -5.20
N PHE A 167 5.76 -23.37 -6.13
CA PHE A 167 6.51 -22.17 -6.52
C PHE A 167 5.56 -21.08 -7.05
N GLU A 168 4.68 -21.46 -7.98
CA GLU A 168 3.69 -20.56 -8.57
C GLU A 168 2.66 -20.07 -7.54
N LEU A 169 2.26 -20.92 -6.59
CA LEU A 169 1.34 -20.53 -5.52
C LEU A 169 1.97 -19.51 -4.57
N ILE A 170 3.24 -19.70 -4.20
CA ILE A 170 3.96 -18.80 -3.30
C ILE A 170 4.20 -17.44 -3.96
N LEU A 171 4.62 -17.40 -5.24
CA LEU A 171 4.78 -16.13 -5.97
C LEU A 171 3.47 -15.33 -5.99
N LYS A 172 2.33 -16.00 -6.16
CA LYS A 172 1.01 -15.37 -6.12
C LYS A 172 0.64 -14.89 -4.72
N ALA A 173 0.98 -15.64 -3.67
CA ALA A 173 0.71 -15.25 -2.30
C ALA A 173 1.50 -14.01 -1.87
N ILE A 174 2.71 -13.82 -2.41
CA ILE A 174 3.60 -12.72 -2.03
C ILE A 174 3.51 -11.50 -2.95
N VAL A 175 2.75 -11.57 -4.05
CA VAL A 175 2.62 -10.46 -5.01
C VAL A 175 2.22 -9.13 -4.33
N LEU A 176 1.49 -9.19 -3.21
CA LEU A 176 1.04 -8.01 -2.47
C LEU A 176 2.09 -7.29 -1.66
N ILE A 177 3.15 -7.99 -1.35
CA ILE A 177 4.20 -7.55 -0.47
C ILE A 177 5.57 -7.71 -1.14
N HIS A 178 5.59 -7.98 -2.45
CA HIS A 178 6.80 -8.17 -3.23
C HIS A 178 7.70 -6.91 -3.18
N ASP A 179 7.10 -5.73 -3.07
CA ASP A 179 7.81 -4.46 -2.89
C ASP A 179 8.58 -4.43 -1.56
N ARG A 180 8.09 -5.14 -0.54
CA ARG A 180 8.70 -5.30 0.79
C ARG A 180 9.64 -6.50 0.89
N LEU A 181 9.74 -7.32 -0.16
CA LEU A 181 10.54 -8.53 -0.16
C LEU A 181 11.70 -8.45 -1.15
N THR A 182 12.81 -9.06 -0.76
CA THR A 182 13.82 -9.59 -1.67
C THR A 182 13.52 -11.08 -1.80
N VAL A 183 13.17 -11.55 -3.00
CA VAL A 183 12.92 -12.97 -3.23
C VAL A 183 14.17 -13.60 -3.82
N VAL A 184 14.66 -14.66 -3.19
CA VAL A 184 15.83 -15.43 -3.62
C VAL A 184 15.38 -16.82 -4.05
N VAL A 185 15.83 -17.25 -5.23
CA VAL A 185 15.46 -18.52 -5.89
C VAL A 185 16.71 -19.24 -6.39
N PRO A 186 16.66 -20.56 -6.62
CA PRO A 186 17.73 -21.26 -7.29
C PRO A 186 17.89 -20.76 -8.74
N GLU A 187 19.14 -20.68 -9.21
CA GLU A 187 19.49 -20.40 -10.60
C GLU A 187 19.06 -21.56 -11.53
N VAL A 188 19.32 -22.80 -11.09
CA VAL A 188 19.04 -23.98 -11.92
C VAL A 188 17.67 -24.57 -11.58
N SER A 189 16.81 -24.66 -12.58
CA SER A 189 15.42 -25.16 -12.47
C SER A 189 15.31 -26.60 -11.94
N ASN A 190 16.32 -27.44 -12.18
CA ASN A 190 16.31 -28.90 -11.92
C ASN A 190 17.23 -29.34 -10.76
N LEU A 191 17.91 -28.43 -10.07
CA LEU A 191 18.89 -28.79 -9.03
C LEU A 191 18.23 -29.45 -7.79
N LEU A 192 16.91 -29.47 -7.72
CA LEU A 192 16.12 -29.76 -6.52
C LEU A 192 15.46 -31.14 -6.50
N GLU A 193 15.64 -32.00 -7.50
CA GLU A 193 15.06 -33.37 -7.46
C GLU A 193 15.56 -34.20 -6.26
N HIS A 194 16.65 -33.78 -5.62
CA HIS A 194 17.25 -34.43 -4.46
C HIS A 194 17.44 -33.54 -3.23
N GLU A 195 17.00 -32.27 -3.27
CA GLU A 195 17.07 -31.37 -2.11
C GLU A 195 15.68 -31.13 -1.51
N GLU A 196 15.62 -31.00 -0.18
CA GLU A 196 14.38 -30.62 0.48
C GLU A 196 13.94 -29.21 0.05
N HIS A 197 12.69 -29.09 -0.39
CA HIS A 197 12.08 -27.80 -0.68
C HIS A 197 12.04 -26.92 0.57
N LYS A 198 12.41 -25.64 0.42
CA LYS A 198 12.53 -24.71 1.55
C LYS A 198 11.80 -23.42 1.25
N LEU A 199 10.91 -23.03 2.16
CA LEU A 199 10.34 -21.70 2.23
C LEU A 199 10.81 -21.05 3.54
N TRP A 200 11.77 -20.15 3.42
CA TRP A 200 12.37 -19.47 4.56
C TRP A 200 12.22 -17.96 4.46
N PHE A 201 12.32 -17.30 5.60
CA PHE A 201 12.25 -15.85 5.70
C PHE A 201 13.30 -15.33 6.67
N SER A 202 13.99 -14.26 6.30
CA SER A 202 14.90 -13.52 7.17
C SER A 202 14.62 -12.03 7.09
N LEU A 203 14.62 -11.35 8.23
CA LEU A 203 14.37 -9.90 8.30
C LEU A 203 15.68 -9.08 8.28
N ASP A 204 16.75 -9.67 8.77
CA ASP A 204 18.03 -9.02 9.06
C ASP A 204 19.20 -9.62 8.28
N GLY A 205 18.98 -10.71 7.54
CA GLY A 205 20.05 -11.43 6.84
C GLY A 205 20.82 -12.42 7.72
N GLU A 206 20.45 -12.54 8.99
CA GLU A 206 21.14 -13.37 9.98
C GLU A 206 20.21 -14.47 10.51
N HIS A 207 19.04 -14.08 11.02
CA HIS A 207 18.09 -15.00 11.63
C HIS A 207 17.10 -15.51 10.58
N VAL A 208 17.01 -16.83 10.47
CA VAL A 208 16.14 -17.52 9.51
C VAL A 208 14.93 -18.12 10.23
N GLN A 209 13.75 -17.87 9.66
CA GLN A 209 12.49 -18.47 10.07
C GLN A 209 12.01 -19.44 9.00
N HIS A 210 11.52 -20.61 9.43
CA HIS A 210 11.04 -21.65 8.53
C HIS A 210 9.51 -21.67 8.44
N PHE A 211 8.97 -21.89 7.24
CA PHE A 211 7.56 -22.17 7.07
C PHE A 211 7.26 -23.63 7.38
N ASN A 212 6.43 -23.86 8.39
CA ASN A 212 6.05 -25.20 8.84
C ASN A 212 4.61 -25.58 8.42
N GLY A 213 3.95 -24.74 7.62
CA GLY A 213 2.58 -24.97 7.13
C GLY A 213 2.55 -25.74 5.80
N SER A 214 1.36 -25.82 5.21
CA SER A 214 1.17 -26.46 3.91
C SER A 214 1.58 -25.56 2.76
N VAL A 215 2.58 -25.97 1.98
CA VAL A 215 3.07 -25.25 0.78
C VAL A 215 2.08 -25.29 -0.40
N THR A 216 0.96 -26.00 -0.25
CA THR A 216 -0.16 -26.01 -1.19
C THR A 216 -1.35 -25.19 -0.70
N ASN A 217 -1.28 -24.62 0.51
CA ASN A 217 -2.33 -23.76 1.07
C ASN A 217 -1.98 -22.28 0.89
N PHE A 218 -2.64 -21.63 -0.08
CA PHE A 218 -2.43 -20.20 -0.37
C PHE A 218 -2.59 -19.32 0.86
N LYS A 219 -3.62 -19.58 1.68
CA LYS A 219 -3.96 -18.74 2.83
C LYS A 219 -2.87 -18.81 3.90
N GLU A 220 -2.41 -20.01 4.23
CA GLU A 220 -1.33 -20.21 5.21
C GLU A 220 -0.04 -19.51 4.78
N ILE A 221 0.34 -19.63 3.50
CA ILE A 221 1.52 -18.95 2.94
C ILE A 221 1.35 -17.44 3.03
N MET A 222 0.22 -16.92 2.53
CA MET A 222 -0.05 -15.49 2.49
C MET A 222 -0.05 -14.88 3.90
N GLU A 223 -0.74 -15.51 4.86
CA GLU A 223 -0.76 -15.05 6.26
C GLU A 223 0.63 -15.12 6.91
N TRP A 224 1.38 -16.20 6.66
CA TRP A 224 2.73 -16.38 7.22
C TRP A 224 3.72 -15.31 6.72
N VAL A 225 3.73 -15.01 5.42
CA VAL A 225 4.61 -13.98 4.84
C VAL A 225 4.12 -12.58 5.22
N LYS A 226 2.80 -12.34 5.24
CA LYS A 226 2.22 -11.05 5.65
C LYS A 226 2.62 -10.70 7.08
N GLN A 227 2.42 -11.61 8.04
CA GLN A 227 2.77 -11.41 9.44
C GLN A 227 4.25 -11.04 9.64
N ARG A 228 5.15 -11.67 8.87
CA ARG A 228 6.59 -11.41 8.91
C ARG A 228 7.01 -10.13 8.22
N SER A 229 6.16 -9.63 7.33
CA SER A 229 6.34 -8.37 6.61
C SER A 229 5.63 -7.19 7.27
N GLU A 230 4.94 -7.40 8.40
CA GLU A 230 4.34 -6.34 9.20
C GLU A 230 5.43 -5.49 9.85
N GLY A 231 5.21 -4.17 9.88
CA GLY A 231 6.18 -3.23 10.45
C GLY A 231 7.38 -2.89 9.56
N MET A 232 7.47 -3.48 8.37
CA MET A 232 8.46 -3.08 7.38
C MET A 232 8.24 -1.65 6.92
N VAL A 233 9.33 -0.92 6.78
CA VAL A 233 9.30 0.45 6.29
C VAL A 233 9.06 0.43 4.78
N ARG A 234 7.94 0.99 4.33
CA ARG A 234 7.60 1.05 2.89
C ARG A 234 8.17 2.31 2.25
N GLU A 235 8.47 2.22 0.96
CA GLU A 235 8.71 3.41 0.14
C GLU A 235 7.36 4.04 -0.21
N LEU A 236 7.22 5.33 0.06
CA LEU A 236 6.08 6.16 -0.31
C LEU A 236 6.34 6.74 -1.70
N THR A 237 5.53 6.32 -2.67
CA THR A 237 5.58 6.78 -4.06
C THR A 237 4.25 7.44 -4.41
N PHE A 238 4.17 8.17 -5.52
CA PHE A 238 2.89 8.74 -5.96
C PHE A 238 1.82 7.67 -6.22
N GLU A 239 2.23 6.47 -6.63
CA GLU A 239 1.32 5.38 -6.98
C GLU A 239 0.63 4.78 -5.75
N ASN A 240 1.34 4.69 -4.61
CA ASN A 240 0.81 4.10 -3.38
C ASN A 240 0.39 5.15 -2.33
N MET A 241 0.62 6.44 -2.58
CA MET A 241 0.32 7.51 -1.60
C MET A 241 -1.16 7.57 -1.23
N GLU A 242 -2.05 7.38 -2.22
CA GLU A 242 -3.50 7.39 -1.99
C GLU A 242 -3.93 6.21 -1.09
N GLU A 243 -3.33 5.03 -1.27
CA GLU A 243 -3.53 3.86 -0.38
C GLU A 243 -3.08 4.19 1.05
N MET A 244 -1.89 4.78 1.23
CA MET A 244 -1.35 5.09 2.56
C MET A 244 -2.23 6.10 3.31
N VAL A 245 -2.82 7.06 2.58
CA VAL A 245 -3.72 8.06 3.13
C VAL A 245 -5.07 7.45 3.51
N GLU A 246 -5.58 6.50 2.72
CA GLU A 246 -6.84 5.81 3.04
C GLU A 246 -6.74 4.86 4.23
N ASP A 247 -5.57 4.26 4.48
CA ASP A 247 -5.31 3.46 5.68
C ASP A 247 -5.58 4.24 6.98
N GLY A 248 -5.55 5.58 6.92
CA GLY A 248 -5.95 6.46 8.03
C GLY A 248 -5.01 6.44 9.24
N LYS A 249 -3.93 5.66 9.19
CA LYS A 249 -2.90 5.61 10.22
C LYS A 249 -1.97 6.82 10.10
N PRO A 250 -1.56 7.44 11.23
CA PRO A 250 -0.48 8.43 11.21
C PRO A 250 0.77 7.89 10.51
N MET A 251 1.29 8.65 9.55
CA MET A 251 2.45 8.28 8.74
C MET A 251 3.72 8.85 9.37
N LEU A 252 4.66 8.00 9.77
CA LEU A 252 6.00 8.39 10.22
C LEU A 252 6.92 8.37 9.00
N ILE A 253 7.15 9.52 8.37
CA ILE A 253 7.80 9.62 7.07
C ILE A 253 9.23 10.15 7.23
N LEU A 254 10.20 9.38 6.75
CA LEU A 254 11.56 9.85 6.54
C LEU A 254 11.76 10.26 5.07
N LEU A 255 11.92 11.56 4.83
CA LEU A 255 12.42 12.06 3.55
C LEU A 255 13.94 11.94 3.54
N ARG A 256 14.48 11.30 2.49
CA ARG A 256 15.92 11.12 2.30
C ARG A 256 16.36 11.50 0.89
N LYS A 257 17.67 11.59 0.67
CA LYS A 257 18.21 11.64 -0.68
C LYS A 257 17.97 10.29 -1.37
N LYS A 258 17.71 10.34 -2.68
CA LYS A 258 17.60 9.13 -3.50
C LYS A 258 18.84 8.24 -3.33
N ASP A 259 18.61 6.95 -3.13
CA ASP A 259 19.63 5.91 -2.97
C ASP A 259 20.62 6.08 -1.79
N ASP A 260 20.30 6.90 -0.78
CA ASP A 260 21.13 7.07 0.43
C ASP A 260 21.01 5.88 1.40
N LYS A 261 21.62 4.74 1.03
CA LYS A 261 21.53 3.44 1.72
C LYS A 261 21.90 3.45 3.19
N GLU A 262 22.82 4.32 3.59
CA GLU A 262 23.24 4.42 4.99
C GLU A 262 22.11 5.00 5.85
N THR A 263 21.49 6.10 5.39
CA THR A 263 20.31 6.68 6.05
C THR A 263 19.13 5.71 6.06
N GLU A 264 18.89 4.97 4.96
CA GLU A 264 17.84 3.94 4.91
C GLU A 264 18.07 2.87 5.98
N LYS A 265 19.31 2.39 6.10
CA LYS A 265 19.68 1.34 7.05
C LYS A 265 19.49 1.82 8.49
N LYS A 266 20.04 2.99 8.83
CA LYS A 266 19.90 3.61 10.16
C LYS A 266 18.44 3.77 10.57
N PHE A 267 17.58 4.21 9.65
CA PHE A 267 16.15 4.37 9.94
C PHE A 267 15.47 3.04 10.23
N VAL A 268 15.67 2.03 9.38
CA VAL A 268 15.04 0.73 9.57
C VAL A 268 15.50 0.05 10.86
N GLU A 269 16.80 0.11 11.16
CA GLU A 269 17.33 -0.38 12.43
C GLU A 269 16.75 0.36 13.63
N ALA A 270 16.60 1.69 13.54
CA ALA A 270 15.98 2.47 14.59
C ALA A 270 14.49 2.11 14.77
N ILE A 271 13.71 1.94 13.69
CA ILE A 271 12.32 1.49 13.74
C ILE A 271 12.22 0.12 14.43
N ARG A 272 13.03 -0.86 14.00
CA ARG A 272 13.03 -2.22 14.59
C ARG A 272 13.41 -2.23 16.05
N ARG A 273 14.37 -1.40 16.44
CA ARG A 273 14.88 -1.31 17.81
C ARG A 273 13.91 -0.60 18.76
N GLU A 274 13.11 0.33 18.25
CA GLU A 274 12.39 1.31 19.09
C GLU A 274 10.87 1.22 19.01
N LEU A 275 10.32 0.78 17.88
CA LEU A 275 8.89 0.66 17.66
C LEU A 275 8.50 -0.83 17.63
N GLU A 276 7.96 -1.30 18.75
CA GLU A 276 7.45 -2.66 18.90
C GLU A 276 5.99 -2.65 19.39
N GLY A 277 5.28 -3.74 19.13
CA GLY A 277 3.93 -3.99 19.63
C GLY A 277 2.94 -2.87 19.33
N ASP A 278 2.32 -2.33 20.39
CA ASP A 278 1.27 -1.32 20.31
C ASP A 278 1.71 -0.03 19.60
N LEU A 279 2.95 0.43 19.79
CA LEU A 279 3.45 1.66 19.15
C LEU A 279 3.53 1.50 17.62
N LEU A 280 4.08 0.38 17.16
CA LEU A 280 4.18 0.08 15.74
C LEU A 280 2.80 -0.11 15.10
N SER A 281 1.81 -0.62 15.86
CA SER A 281 0.44 -0.75 15.36
C SER A 281 -0.26 0.59 15.10
N LYS A 282 0.16 1.65 15.82
CA LYS A 282 -0.43 2.99 15.84
C LYS A 282 0.10 3.92 14.76
N VAL A 283 1.25 3.65 14.17
CA VAL A 283 1.85 4.48 13.10
C VAL A 283 2.25 3.63 11.91
N ASN A 284 2.40 4.26 10.75
CA ASN A 284 2.90 3.61 9.55
C ASN A 284 4.29 4.19 9.21
N PRO A 285 5.39 3.46 9.47
CA PRO A 285 6.73 3.89 9.08
C PRO A 285 6.93 3.87 7.56
N LEU A 286 7.30 5.01 6.99
CA LEU A 286 7.47 5.22 5.57
C LEU A 286 8.78 5.95 5.29
N MET A 287 9.32 5.72 4.10
CA MET A 287 10.43 6.49 3.54
C MET A 287 10.03 7.07 2.20
N ALA A 288 10.60 8.20 1.81
CA ALA A 288 10.39 8.74 0.47
C ALA A 288 11.63 9.47 -0.04
N ASP A 289 11.77 9.53 -1.36
CA ASP A 289 12.70 10.45 -2.02
C ASP A 289 12.26 11.91 -1.77
N GLY A 290 13.08 12.65 -1.04
CA GLY A 290 12.86 14.08 -0.77
C GLY A 290 12.91 14.94 -2.04
N GLY A 291 13.58 14.47 -3.10
CA GLY A 291 13.56 15.11 -4.42
C GLY A 291 12.21 14.99 -5.13
N ILE A 292 11.41 13.96 -4.79
CA ILE A 292 10.04 13.80 -5.28
C ILE A 292 9.06 14.64 -4.44
N LEU A 293 9.25 14.70 -3.12
CA LEU A 293 8.36 15.40 -2.18
C LEU A 293 8.82 16.82 -1.82
N THR A 294 9.36 17.56 -2.79
CA THR A 294 9.84 18.95 -2.59
C THR A 294 8.75 19.92 -2.12
N ALA A 295 7.48 19.67 -2.46
CA ALA A 295 6.36 20.46 -1.95
C ALA A 295 6.22 20.31 -0.42
N VAL A 296 6.43 19.10 0.11
CA VAL A 296 6.42 18.83 1.56
C VAL A 296 7.59 19.55 2.23
N LEU A 297 8.79 19.46 1.66
CA LEU A 297 9.96 20.18 2.19
C LEU A 297 9.71 21.70 2.26
N ARG A 298 9.23 22.30 1.16
CA ARG A 298 8.93 23.73 1.10
C ARG A 298 7.87 24.17 2.11
N HIS A 299 6.86 23.33 2.37
CA HIS A 299 5.86 23.58 3.41
C HIS A 299 6.51 23.87 4.78
N PHE A 300 7.54 23.08 5.11
CA PHE A 300 8.35 23.22 6.32
C PHE A 300 9.51 24.23 6.19
N ARG A 301 9.56 25.03 5.12
CA ARG A 301 10.67 25.95 4.80
C ARG A 301 12.01 25.22 4.71
N LYS A 302 11.99 24.03 4.13
CA LYS A 302 13.16 23.16 3.90
C LYS A 302 13.39 22.94 2.41
N ASP A 303 14.60 22.51 2.08
CA ASP A 303 14.96 22.03 0.76
C ASP A 303 15.71 20.69 0.82
N VAL A 304 16.22 20.22 -0.33
CA VAL A 304 16.91 18.92 -0.44
C VAL A 304 18.23 18.85 0.36
N ASN A 305 18.80 19.99 0.77
CA ASN A 305 19.98 20.05 1.61
C ASN A 305 19.65 19.82 3.09
N ASP A 306 18.38 19.98 3.49
CA ASP A 306 17.90 19.67 4.84
C ASP A 306 17.68 18.17 5.09
N LEU A 307 17.89 17.32 4.07
CA LEU A 307 17.73 15.88 4.18
C LEU A 307 18.90 15.25 4.98
N PRO A 308 18.66 14.22 5.82
CA PRO A 308 17.37 13.56 6.04
C PRO A 308 16.41 14.36 6.93
N PHE A 309 15.12 14.30 6.59
CA PHE A 309 14.06 15.01 7.29
C PHE A 309 12.95 14.04 7.71
N LEU A 310 12.77 13.86 9.02
CA LEU A 310 11.74 13.00 9.61
C LEU A 310 10.52 13.85 10.00
N LEU A 311 9.32 13.36 9.72
CA LEU A 311 8.06 13.94 10.18
C LEU A 311 7.01 12.89 10.53
N ILE A 312 5.98 13.28 11.27
CA ILE A 312 4.74 12.52 11.43
C ILE A 312 3.60 13.30 10.78
N ASP A 313 2.80 12.64 9.95
CA ASP A 313 1.61 13.20 9.31
C ASP A 313 0.34 12.46 9.76
N GLN A 314 -0.62 13.18 10.35
CA GLN A 314 -1.91 12.63 10.81
C GLN A 314 -3.05 12.89 9.82
N LEU A 315 -2.78 13.27 8.57
CA LEU A 315 -3.75 13.65 7.53
C LEU A 315 -4.59 14.91 7.84
N VAL A 316 -4.48 15.44 9.05
CA VAL A 316 -5.00 16.74 9.46
C VAL A 316 -3.83 17.69 9.67
N HIS A 317 -2.81 17.22 10.38
CA HIS A 317 -1.66 17.99 10.77
C HIS A 317 -0.37 17.21 10.60
N SER A 318 0.69 17.93 10.29
CA SER A 318 2.04 17.40 10.10
C SER A 318 2.97 18.00 11.15
N TYR A 319 3.87 17.16 11.66
CA TYR A 319 4.72 17.41 12.80
C TYR A 319 6.16 17.09 12.41
N PRO A 320 7.08 18.06 12.32
CA PRO A 320 8.47 17.80 11.97
C PRO A 320 9.23 17.25 13.18
N SER A 321 10.17 16.34 12.98
CA SER A 321 11.07 15.89 14.03
C SER A 321 11.86 17.07 14.62
N PRO A 322 12.10 17.10 15.95
CA PRO A 322 12.97 18.10 16.56
C PRO A 322 14.46 17.83 16.29
N TRP A 323 14.81 16.60 15.92
CA TRP A 323 16.17 16.16 15.62
C TRP A 323 16.49 16.27 14.12
N ARG A 324 17.77 16.45 13.81
CA ARG A 324 18.29 16.61 12.43
C ARG A 324 19.47 15.67 12.17
N GLY A 325 19.66 15.29 10.91
CA GLY A 325 20.77 14.41 10.52
C GLY A 325 20.77 13.11 11.31
N ASP A 326 21.95 12.69 11.77
CA ASP A 326 22.12 11.43 12.50
C ASP A 326 21.46 11.42 13.90
N GLU A 327 21.18 12.59 14.49
CA GLU A 327 20.48 12.65 15.78
C GLU A 327 19.08 12.03 15.70
N ILE A 328 18.46 12.01 14.51
CA ILE A 328 17.17 11.36 14.28
C ILE A 328 17.19 9.89 14.73
N PHE A 329 18.32 9.20 14.51
CA PHE A 329 18.46 7.76 14.74
C PHE A 329 19.08 7.42 16.11
N ALA A 330 19.36 8.43 16.94
CA ALA A 330 19.86 8.21 18.29
C ALA A 330 18.82 7.48 19.16
N LYS A 331 19.32 6.61 20.05
CA LYS A 331 18.49 5.67 20.81
C LYS A 331 17.37 6.38 21.57
N GLY A 332 16.14 6.03 21.24
CA GLY A 332 14.91 6.47 21.90
C GLY A 332 14.22 7.66 21.23
N ASN A 333 14.88 8.34 20.28
CA ASN A 333 14.32 9.55 19.66
C ASN A 333 13.08 9.23 18.80
N ILE A 334 13.12 8.16 17.99
CA ILE A 334 11.97 7.78 17.18
C ILE A 334 10.82 7.32 18.08
N LYS A 335 11.10 6.50 19.10
CA LYS A 335 10.08 6.11 20.09
C LYS A 335 9.45 7.31 20.75
N GLN A 336 10.27 8.25 21.22
CA GLN A 336 9.78 9.46 21.89
C GLN A 336 8.92 10.28 20.94
N PHE A 337 9.33 10.42 19.68
CA PHE A 337 8.57 11.15 18.68
C PHE A 337 7.16 10.60 18.48
N VAL A 338 7.04 9.28 18.38
CA VAL A 338 5.76 8.57 18.24
C VAL A 338 4.94 8.69 19.52
N VAL A 339 5.55 8.51 20.70
CA VAL A 339 4.85 8.62 21.99
C VAL A 339 4.29 10.03 22.20
N ASP A 340 5.04 11.08 21.85
CA ASP A 340 4.61 12.47 21.99
C ASP A 340 3.37 12.80 21.16
N LEU A 341 3.20 12.12 20.01
CA LEU A 341 2.02 12.27 19.16
C LEU A 341 0.73 11.85 19.88
N PHE A 342 0.78 10.75 20.62
CA PHE A 342 -0.38 10.14 21.27
C PHE A 342 -0.60 10.59 22.72
N ASN A 343 0.29 11.44 23.25
CA ASN A 343 0.14 11.98 24.59
C ASN A 343 -0.78 13.22 24.59
N GLU A 344 -2.04 13.05 25.01
CA GLU A 344 -3.09 14.08 24.98
C GLU A 344 -2.74 15.41 25.68
N THR A 345 -1.85 15.37 26.67
CA THR A 345 -1.37 16.58 27.37
C THR A 345 -0.45 17.43 26.49
N HIS A 346 0.31 16.80 25.59
CA HIS A 346 1.15 17.48 24.62
C HIS A 346 0.31 18.08 23.49
N HIS A 347 -0.70 17.37 22.98
CA HIS A 347 -1.61 17.89 21.94
C HIS A 347 -2.33 19.18 22.40
N ARG A 348 -2.81 19.21 23.65
CA ARG A 348 -3.45 20.41 24.25
C ARG A 348 -2.45 21.54 24.55
N LYS A 349 -1.25 21.25 25.06
CA LYS A 349 -0.20 22.26 25.29
C LYS A 349 0.32 22.83 23.97
N LEU A 350 0.43 22.02 22.93
CA LEU A 350 0.87 22.43 21.60
C LEU A 350 -0.15 23.35 20.94
N HIS A 351 -1.46 23.04 21.02
CA HIS A 351 -2.53 23.93 20.58
C HIS A 351 -2.48 25.30 21.29
N LYS A 352 -2.38 25.32 22.63
CA LYS A 352 -2.26 26.57 23.39
C LYS A 352 -1.02 27.39 23.01
N LYS A 353 0.13 26.73 22.86
CA LYS A 353 1.40 27.38 22.54
C LYS A 353 1.42 27.92 21.11
N VAL A 354 0.73 27.26 20.18
CA VAL A 354 0.55 27.72 18.79
C VAL A 354 -0.44 28.88 18.71
N ASP A 355 -1.55 28.88 19.46
CA ASP A 355 -2.45 30.03 19.53
C ASP A 355 -1.75 31.26 20.12
N GLU A 356 -0.89 31.07 21.13
CA GLU A 356 -0.04 32.14 21.66
C GLU A 356 1.03 32.58 20.66
N LEU A 357 1.64 31.66 19.91
CA LEU A 357 2.61 32.00 18.88
C LEU A 357 1.95 32.72 17.69
N LEU A 358 0.75 32.32 17.28
CA LEU A 358 -0.03 32.97 16.23
C LEU A 358 -0.46 34.37 16.65
N LYS A 359 -0.90 34.55 17.89
CA LYS A 359 -1.19 35.89 18.43
C LYS A 359 0.07 36.75 18.50
N LYS A 360 1.22 36.17 18.88
CA LYS A 360 2.51 36.88 18.87
C LYS A 360 2.96 37.20 17.46
N ILE A 361 2.84 36.27 16.51
CA ILE A 361 3.20 36.48 15.10
C ILE A 361 2.27 37.52 14.48
N LEU A 362 0.97 37.50 14.74
CA LEU A 362 0.03 38.52 14.25
C LEU A 362 0.34 39.90 14.85
N ALA A 363 0.57 39.99 16.15
CA ALA A 363 0.98 41.24 16.80
C ALA A 363 2.35 41.75 16.33
N GLU A 364 3.28 40.83 16.07
CA GLU A 364 4.60 41.14 15.50
C GLU A 364 4.49 41.49 14.02
N THR A 365 3.59 40.88 13.25
CA THR A 365 3.33 41.21 11.84
C THR A 365 2.66 42.57 11.72
N GLU A 366 1.73 42.92 12.61
CA GLU A 366 1.18 44.29 12.69
C GLU A 366 2.23 45.31 13.13
N ARG A 367 3.20 44.92 13.97
CA ARG A 367 4.34 45.76 14.33
C ARG A 367 5.34 45.90 13.19
N ILE A 368 5.60 44.82 12.46
CA ILE A 368 6.49 44.76 11.29
C ILE A 368 5.85 45.53 10.13
N GLU A 369 4.54 45.46 9.90
CA GLU A 369 3.84 46.29 8.91
C GLU A 369 3.91 47.78 9.28
N LYS A 370 3.95 48.10 10.58
CA LYS A 370 4.22 49.47 11.07
C LYS A 370 5.70 49.85 11.09
N GLN A 371 6.62 48.89 11.08
CA GLN A 371 8.07 49.11 11.10
C GLN A 371 8.72 48.94 9.72
N ALA A 372 8.03 48.36 8.74
CA ALA A 372 8.45 48.18 7.35
C ALA A 372 8.39 49.49 6.52
N GLU A 373 8.31 50.64 7.21
CA GLU A 373 8.81 51.92 6.71
C GLU A 373 10.34 52.08 6.92
N LEU A 374 11.03 51.20 7.66
CA LEU A 374 12.47 51.31 7.94
C LEU A 374 13.17 49.93 8.00
N GLU A 375 13.88 49.63 6.90
CA GLU A 375 15.11 48.84 6.72
C GLU A 375 15.41 47.54 7.52
N ASP A 376 15.47 46.45 6.75
CA ASP A 376 16.58 45.49 6.52
C ASP A 376 17.22 44.59 7.61
N GLN A 377 17.44 43.33 7.17
CA GLN A 377 18.40 42.28 7.57
C GLN A 377 18.25 41.36 8.84
N LYS A 378 18.03 40.06 8.50
CA LYS A 378 18.72 38.80 8.90
C LYS A 378 18.58 38.12 10.30
N THR A 379 18.23 36.82 10.18
CA THR A 379 18.68 35.57 10.90
C THR A 379 17.91 34.92 12.06
N GLU A 380 17.86 33.57 11.94
CA GLU A 380 17.82 32.48 12.93
C GLU A 380 16.51 31.91 13.52
N ALA A 381 16.52 30.57 13.65
CA ALA A 381 15.38 29.66 13.85
C ALA A 381 15.29 29.12 15.29
N PRO A 382 14.07 28.90 15.86
CA PRO A 382 13.92 28.26 17.17
C PRO A 382 13.51 26.77 17.12
N LYS A 383 14.03 26.01 18.11
CA LYS A 383 13.66 24.64 18.48
C LYS A 383 12.29 24.59 19.17
N THR A 384 11.23 24.22 18.45
CA THR A 384 9.99 23.62 19.01
C THR A 384 9.22 23.00 17.86
N LEU A 385 8.53 21.88 18.08
CA LEU A 385 7.70 21.23 17.06
C LEU A 385 6.60 22.18 16.56
N THR A 386 6.75 22.72 15.35
CA THR A 386 5.78 23.61 14.73
C THR A 386 4.80 22.78 13.90
N LYS A 387 3.53 22.84 14.29
CA LYS A 387 2.40 22.19 13.61
C LYS A 387 2.12 22.90 12.28
N GLN A 388 1.97 22.14 11.19
CA GLN A 388 1.49 22.68 9.92
C GLN A 388 0.32 21.84 9.37
N GLU A 389 -0.43 22.37 8.41
CA GLU A 389 -1.56 21.65 7.80
C GLU A 389 -1.05 20.53 6.89
N SER A 390 -1.68 19.35 6.95
CA SER A 390 -1.24 18.22 6.11
C SER A 390 -1.45 18.48 4.63
N LEU A 391 -0.36 18.49 3.86
CA LEU A 391 -0.41 18.46 2.40
C LEU A 391 -0.91 17.10 1.87
N PHE A 392 -0.66 16.00 2.60
CA PHE A 392 -1.13 14.66 2.21
C PHE A 392 -2.66 14.54 2.27
N LYS A 393 -3.34 15.43 3.01
CA LYS A 393 -4.81 15.53 2.98
C LYS A 393 -5.37 15.79 1.57
N GLN A 394 -4.63 16.52 0.73
CA GLN A 394 -5.04 16.83 -0.65
C GLN A 394 -4.99 15.60 -1.57
N LEU A 395 -4.36 14.51 -1.10
CA LEU A 395 -4.19 13.26 -1.82
C LEU A 395 -5.20 12.19 -1.42
N LYS A 396 -6.19 12.54 -0.58
CA LYS A 396 -7.40 11.75 -0.43
C LYS A 396 -8.06 11.57 -1.80
N PRO A 397 -8.82 10.48 -2.03
CA PRO A 397 -9.53 10.30 -3.28
C PRO A 397 -10.31 11.57 -3.64
N GLY A 398 -10.09 12.11 -4.84
CA GLY A 398 -10.72 13.35 -5.24
C GLY A 398 -12.21 13.17 -5.56
N LYS A 399 -13.06 14.11 -5.13
CA LYS A 399 -14.49 14.19 -5.53
C LYS A 399 -14.67 14.29 -7.05
N ASN A 400 -13.64 14.72 -7.78
CA ASN A 400 -13.62 14.80 -9.24
C ASN A 400 -13.45 13.43 -9.93
N ARG A 401 -13.13 12.37 -9.18
CA ARG A 401 -13.00 11.00 -9.71
C ARG A 401 -13.95 10.01 -9.05
N TYR A 402 -14.42 10.28 -7.84
CA TYR A 402 -15.21 9.35 -7.05
C TYR A 402 -16.42 10.02 -6.42
N SER A 403 -17.48 9.24 -6.23
CA SER A 403 -18.59 9.57 -5.33
C SER A 403 -18.43 8.80 -4.03
N PHE A 404 -18.63 9.44 -2.87
CA PHE A 404 -18.42 8.82 -1.55
C PHE A 404 -19.72 8.29 -0.96
N ALA A 405 -19.68 7.10 -0.35
CA ALA A 405 -20.85 6.40 0.17
C ALA A 405 -21.53 7.08 1.38
N LYS A 406 -20.84 7.98 2.09
CA LYS A 406 -21.32 8.61 3.33
C LYS A 406 -21.71 10.09 3.20
N GLU A 407 -21.63 10.69 2.01
CA GLU A 407 -21.98 12.11 1.84
C GLU A 407 -23.44 12.35 1.43
N GLU A 408 -24.23 11.33 1.10
CA GLU A 408 -25.62 11.49 0.59
C GLU A 408 -26.60 10.37 1.02
N LEU A 409 -26.51 9.90 2.28
CA LEU A 409 -27.60 9.17 2.95
C LEU A 409 -28.11 9.95 4.16
#